data_AF-A0A7K2XDR2-F1
#
_entry.id   AF-A0A7K2XDR2-F1
#
_cell.length_a   1.000
_cell.length_b   1.000
_cell.length_c   1.000
_cell.angle_alpha   90.00
_cell.angle_beta   90.00
_cell.angle_gamma   90.00
#
_symmetry.space_group_name_H-M   'P 1'
#
loop_
_entity.id
_entity.type
_entity.pdbx_description
1 polymer ?
#
loop_
_entity_poly.entity_id
_entity_poly.type
_entity_poly.pdbx_seq_one_letter_code
_entity_poly.pdbx_strand_id
1 'polypeptide(L)'
;RRLAHGDDGDGGAGSGGAPRRRIRIGGRGPLLLTGALLLVWCVPVGLLLNRTDGSVSIPATMVDDQRDRTDLIADRLRRALNEAQADLVSTSHLIGAADAGAADRLLEEALVKHSRYRALYVVDADGRVGARAGADPHDWSRDEDLPLVRVSGKGGKVPVIQAGAPVKPVKGGKGGTLVGEIRVEFLNSLLTRPGLGEVRVVDSEGLTLASSGGFLAFEELPRETLTDLVRAGGMRVGAGPVENGLLIREGKGVTVAAAAPFSGGGVTADIGWTVVSWQDAARFQIAAYEREDRSVLAGMLGLAAIILSLGWIHLVVVRPLRALATSAENLADGDLKTVLYPRYQDEVGAVVRSLELLRQQAQAHRHNQARRSAEPRPDGR
;
A
#
# COMPACT_ATOMS: atom_id res chain seq x y z
N ARG A 1 47.12 -94.14 -47.07
CA ARG A 1 46.99 -93.84 -48.52
C ARG A 1 45.59 -93.26 -48.74
N ARG A 2 45.48 -91.91 -48.91
CA ARG A 2 44.37 -91.10 -49.47
C ARG A 2 42.92 -91.39 -49.02
N LEU A 3 41.98 -90.46 -48.86
CA LEU A 3 41.82 -89.00 -48.89
C LEU A 3 40.32 -88.80 -48.53
N ALA A 4 39.98 -87.78 -47.75
CA ALA A 4 38.71 -87.01 -47.69
C ALA A 4 38.57 -86.49 -46.24
N HIS A 5 38.97 -85.27 -45.88
CA HIS A 5 38.42 -83.97 -46.30
C HIS A 5 36.92 -83.92 -45.98
N GLY A 6 36.40 -83.16 -45.02
CA GLY A 6 36.89 -82.05 -44.22
C GLY A 6 35.62 -81.23 -43.87
N ASP A 7 35.49 -80.72 -42.66
CA ASP A 7 34.97 -79.37 -42.47
C ASP A 7 35.28 -78.88 -41.05
N ASP A 8 35.92 -77.72 -41.01
CA ASP A 8 36.25 -76.96 -39.83
C ASP A 8 35.03 -76.14 -39.38
N GLY A 9 34.88 -75.99 -38.07
CA GLY A 9 33.85 -75.16 -37.46
C GLY A 9 34.33 -74.55 -36.16
N ASP A 10 35.42 -73.80 -36.22
CA ASP A 10 35.78 -72.77 -35.24
C ASP A 10 34.80 -71.59 -35.39
N GLY A 11 34.40 -70.98 -34.27
CA GLY A 11 33.33 -69.99 -34.24
C GLY A 11 33.10 -69.41 -32.85
N GLY A 12 34.13 -68.76 -32.31
CA GLY A 12 34.02 -67.93 -31.13
C GLY A 12 33.23 -66.62 -31.34
N ALA A 13 32.82 -66.08 -30.19
CA ALA A 13 32.61 -64.66 -29.86
C ALA A 13 31.41 -63.88 -30.44
N GLY A 14 30.73 -63.16 -29.54
CA GLY A 14 29.87 -62.01 -29.87
C GLY A 14 28.54 -62.04 -29.12
N SER A 15 28.53 -61.84 -27.80
CA SER A 15 28.42 -60.52 -27.15
C SER A 15 27.01 -60.26 -26.63
N GLY A 16 26.93 -60.09 -25.31
CA GLY A 16 25.69 -59.78 -24.59
C GLY A 16 25.06 -58.48 -25.07
N GLY A 17 23.86 -58.59 -25.63
CA GLY A 17 22.94 -57.48 -25.76
C GLY A 17 22.25 -57.25 -24.42
N ALA A 18 22.88 -56.46 -23.54
CA ALA A 18 22.19 -55.88 -22.39
C ALA A 18 20.87 -55.23 -22.86
N PRO A 19 19.75 -55.36 -22.13
CA PRO A 19 18.53 -54.68 -22.50
C PRO A 19 18.82 -53.18 -22.47
N ARG A 20 18.88 -52.56 -23.65
CA ARG A 20 18.93 -51.12 -23.81
C ARG A 20 17.71 -50.56 -23.09
N ARG A 21 17.91 -50.14 -21.84
CA ARG A 21 16.94 -49.43 -21.03
C ARG A 21 16.72 -48.09 -21.73
N ARG A 22 15.85 -48.09 -22.76
CA ARG A 22 15.40 -46.88 -23.45
C ARG A 22 14.76 -46.04 -22.36
N ILE A 23 15.47 -45.00 -21.93
CA ILE A 23 14.94 -43.98 -21.04
C ILE A 23 13.77 -43.38 -21.80
N ARG A 24 12.55 -43.83 -21.46
CA ARG A 24 11.30 -43.30 -21.99
C ARG A 24 11.18 -41.88 -21.44
N ILE A 25 11.78 -40.90 -22.13
CA ILE A 25 11.49 -39.49 -21.92
C ILE A 25 10.08 -39.28 -22.47
N GLY A 26 9.08 -39.68 -21.68
CA GLY A 26 7.68 -39.44 -22.01
C GLY A 26 7.48 -37.93 -22.12
N GLY A 27 6.71 -37.48 -23.11
CA GLY A 27 6.53 -36.05 -23.49
C GLY A 27 6.12 -35.05 -22.39
N ARG A 28 5.98 -35.50 -21.14
CA ARG A 28 5.94 -34.64 -19.95
C ARG A 28 7.25 -33.90 -19.72
N GLY A 29 8.40 -34.50 -20.00
CA GLY A 29 9.72 -33.89 -19.77
C GLY A 29 9.89 -32.53 -20.45
N PRO A 30 9.75 -32.43 -21.78
CA PRO A 30 9.88 -31.15 -22.48
C PRO A 30 8.78 -30.15 -22.13
N LEU A 31 7.53 -30.58 -21.89
CA LEU A 31 6.45 -29.66 -21.46
C LEU A 31 6.65 -29.08 -20.07
N LEU A 32 7.11 -29.91 -19.11
CA LEU A 32 7.45 -29.44 -17.78
C LEU A 32 8.67 -28.54 -17.81
N LEU A 33 9.66 -28.84 -18.67
CA LEU A 33 10.82 -27.99 -18.86
C LEU A 33 10.42 -26.63 -19.47
N THR A 34 9.58 -26.61 -20.50
CA THR A 34 9.08 -25.36 -21.11
C THR A 34 8.23 -24.56 -20.13
N GLY A 35 7.32 -25.22 -19.39
CA GLY A 35 6.54 -24.57 -18.35
C GLY A 35 7.41 -24.01 -17.22
N ALA A 36 8.43 -24.75 -16.79
CA ALA A 36 9.39 -24.29 -15.81
C ALA A 36 10.21 -23.10 -16.34
N LEU A 37 10.69 -23.14 -17.59
CA LEU A 37 11.45 -22.06 -18.22
C LEU A 37 10.61 -20.78 -18.33
N LEU A 38 9.33 -20.92 -18.67
CA LEU A 38 8.39 -19.80 -18.77
C LEU A 38 8.03 -19.22 -17.39
N LEU A 39 7.84 -20.07 -16.38
CA LEU A 39 7.63 -19.63 -14.99
C LEU A 39 8.87 -18.94 -14.43
N VAL A 40 10.06 -19.47 -14.73
CA VAL A 40 11.35 -18.85 -14.38
C VAL A 40 11.52 -17.48 -15.03
N TRP A 41 10.85 -17.19 -16.15
CA TRP A 41 10.86 -15.86 -16.75
C TRP A 41 9.77 -14.94 -16.19
N CYS A 42 8.53 -15.43 -16.05
CA CYS A 42 7.40 -14.60 -15.60
C CYS A 42 7.43 -14.25 -14.11
N VAL A 43 7.85 -15.18 -13.25
CA VAL A 43 7.83 -14.98 -11.79
C VAL A 43 8.81 -13.90 -11.35
N PRO A 44 10.08 -13.86 -11.82
CA PRO A 44 11.01 -12.81 -11.41
C PRO A 44 10.62 -11.43 -11.93
N VAL A 45 10.13 -11.34 -13.17
CA VAL A 45 9.73 -10.05 -13.77
C VAL A 45 8.48 -9.47 -13.11
N GLY A 46 7.48 -10.31 -12.79
CA GLY A 46 6.23 -9.85 -12.19
C GLY A 46 6.25 -9.68 -10.66
N LEU A 47 7.11 -10.41 -9.94
CA LEU A 47 7.07 -10.45 -8.46
C LEU A 47 8.34 -9.97 -7.76
N LEU A 48 9.49 -9.95 -8.43
CA LEU A 48 10.79 -9.66 -7.80
C LEU A 48 11.47 -8.40 -8.35
N LEU A 49 11.37 -8.13 -9.65
CA LEU A 49 12.10 -7.04 -10.31
C LEU A 49 11.41 -5.68 -10.26
N ASN A 50 10.11 -5.64 -9.93
CA ASN A 50 9.34 -4.39 -9.93
C ASN A 50 8.62 -4.09 -8.60
N ARG A 51 9.02 -4.77 -7.51
CA ARG A 51 8.58 -4.37 -6.18
C ARG A 51 9.23 -3.04 -5.84
N THR A 52 8.39 -2.06 -5.53
CA THR A 52 8.82 -0.78 -4.95
C THR A 52 9.23 -1.00 -3.50
N ASP A 53 10.34 -1.70 -3.28
CA ASP A 53 10.98 -1.67 -1.96
C ASP A 53 11.42 -0.22 -1.67
N GLY A 54 11.76 0.07 -0.40
CA GLY A 54 12.11 1.41 0.10
C GLY A 54 13.28 2.12 -0.60
N SER A 55 13.77 1.65 -1.75
CA SER A 55 14.70 2.29 -2.68
C SER A 55 14.03 3.17 -3.75
N VAL A 56 12.68 3.28 -3.80
CA VAL A 56 12.02 4.20 -4.73
C VAL A 56 12.48 5.63 -4.47
N SER A 57 13.02 6.25 -5.51
CA SER A 57 13.37 7.67 -5.54
C SER A 57 12.08 8.47 -5.55
N ILE A 58 11.77 9.10 -4.43
CA ILE A 58 10.65 10.04 -4.34
C ILE A 58 11.17 11.37 -4.87
N PRO A 59 10.50 11.98 -5.88
CA PRO A 59 10.90 13.28 -6.37
C PRO A 59 10.95 14.30 -5.23
N ALA A 60 12.04 15.06 -5.14
CA ALA A 60 12.18 16.13 -4.13
C ALA A 60 10.97 17.09 -4.16
N THR A 61 10.41 17.32 -5.35
CA THR A 61 9.20 18.13 -5.54
C THR A 61 7.97 17.65 -4.77
N MET A 62 7.86 16.36 -4.43
CA MET A 62 6.75 15.86 -3.59
C MET A 62 6.98 16.17 -2.11
N VAL A 63 8.24 16.12 -1.67
CA VAL A 63 8.62 16.51 -0.31
C VAL A 63 8.44 18.01 -0.12
N ASP A 64 8.84 18.78 -1.13
CA ASP A 64 8.67 20.24 -1.17
C ASP A 64 7.18 20.60 -1.20
N ASP A 65 6.35 19.95 -2.03
CA ASP A 65 4.89 20.18 -2.04
C ASP A 65 4.24 19.83 -0.70
N GLN A 66 4.65 18.73 -0.05
CA GLN A 66 4.19 18.40 1.30
C GLN A 66 4.59 19.48 2.32
N ARG A 67 5.84 19.97 2.25
CA ARG A 67 6.36 21.04 3.11
C ARG A 67 5.58 22.34 2.91
N ASP A 68 5.48 22.83 1.68
CA ASP A 68 4.79 24.08 1.33
C ASP A 68 3.31 24.05 1.76
N ARG A 69 2.64 22.90 1.58
CA ARG A 69 1.25 22.74 2.01
C ARG A 69 1.09 22.70 3.52
N THR A 70 2.07 22.15 4.24
CA THR A 70 2.10 22.13 5.71
C THR A 70 2.33 23.53 6.26
N ASP A 71 3.25 24.27 5.66
CA ASP A 71 3.51 25.67 6.01
C ASP A 71 2.27 26.54 5.80
N LEU A 72 1.57 26.39 4.67
CA LEU A 72 0.32 27.12 4.43
C LEU A 72 -0.75 26.85 5.51
N ILE A 73 -0.82 25.62 6.02
CA ILE A 73 -1.74 25.27 7.11
C ILE A 73 -1.29 25.93 8.42
N ALA A 74 0.00 25.87 8.74
CA ALA A 74 0.57 26.54 9.92
C ALA A 74 0.28 28.04 9.90
N ASP A 75 0.52 28.72 8.77
CA ASP A 75 0.25 30.15 8.61
C ASP A 75 -1.25 30.47 8.70
N ARG A 76 -2.13 29.65 8.11
CA ARG A 76 -3.59 29.82 8.24
C ARG A 76 -4.04 29.69 9.69
N LEU A 77 -3.54 28.70 10.42
CA LEU A 77 -3.90 28.44 11.80
C LEU A 77 -3.40 29.56 12.73
N ARG A 78 -2.15 29.97 12.54
CA ARG A 78 -1.54 31.12 13.23
C ARG A 78 -2.35 32.40 13.01
N ARG A 79 -2.73 32.71 11.76
CA ARG A 79 -3.58 33.86 11.44
C ARG A 79 -4.96 33.77 12.10
N ALA A 80 -5.59 32.60 12.08
CA ALA A 80 -6.90 32.39 12.71
C ALA A 80 -6.87 32.58 14.24
N LEU A 81 -5.77 32.18 14.90
CA LEU A 81 -5.56 32.38 16.32
C LEU A 81 -5.22 33.84 16.65
N ASN A 82 -4.41 34.51 15.83
CA ASN A 82 -4.13 35.94 15.98
C ASN A 82 -5.40 36.78 15.77
N GLU A 83 -6.24 36.42 14.81
CA GLU A 83 -7.56 37.03 14.59
C GLU A 83 -8.48 36.80 15.80
N ALA A 84 -8.51 35.59 16.35
CA ALA A 84 -9.25 35.31 17.58
C ALA A 84 -8.78 36.21 18.72
N GLN A 85 -7.48 36.31 18.97
CA GLN A 85 -6.98 37.19 20.01
C GLN A 85 -7.31 38.67 19.75
N ALA A 86 -7.23 39.14 18.51
CA ALA A 86 -7.60 40.49 18.14
C ALA A 86 -9.10 40.78 18.37
N ASP A 87 -9.98 39.82 18.09
CA ASP A 87 -11.40 39.89 18.42
C ASP A 87 -11.59 40.07 19.93
N LEU A 88 -10.88 39.30 20.76
CA LEU A 88 -10.93 39.43 22.22
C LEU A 88 -10.42 40.81 22.69
N VAL A 89 -9.36 41.35 22.09
CA VAL A 89 -8.88 42.70 22.42
C VAL A 89 -9.94 43.76 22.09
N SER A 90 -10.62 43.63 20.95
CA SER A 90 -11.73 44.53 20.59
C SER A 90 -12.89 44.44 21.59
N THR A 91 -13.30 43.22 21.95
CA THR A 91 -14.35 42.99 22.95
C THR A 91 -13.93 43.47 24.35
N SER A 92 -12.66 43.32 24.74
CA SER A 92 -12.19 43.74 26.06
C SER A 92 -12.27 45.26 26.25
N HIS A 93 -12.09 46.04 25.18
CA HIS A 93 -12.27 47.48 25.21
C HIS A 93 -13.72 47.90 25.45
N LEU A 94 -14.70 47.15 24.94
CA LEU A 94 -16.11 47.40 25.19
C LEU A 94 -16.51 47.03 26.63
N ILE A 95 -15.99 45.93 27.15
CA ILE A 95 -16.22 45.48 28.54
C ILE A 95 -15.63 46.47 29.54
N GLY A 96 -14.42 46.99 29.29
CA GLY A 96 -13.76 47.96 30.16
C GLY A 96 -14.50 49.29 30.30
N ALA A 97 -15.61 49.51 29.59
CA ALA A 97 -16.50 50.67 29.71
C ALA A 97 -17.90 50.31 30.28
N ALA A 98 -18.21 49.03 30.46
CA ALA A 98 -19.52 48.50 30.82
C ALA A 98 -19.61 48.14 32.31
N ASP A 99 -20.84 48.10 32.85
CA ASP A 99 -21.12 47.48 34.15
C ASP A 99 -21.24 45.95 34.05
N ALA A 100 -21.29 45.25 35.19
CA ALA A 100 -21.28 43.77 35.21
C ALA A 100 -22.43 43.14 34.41
N GLY A 101 -23.66 43.70 34.49
CA GLY A 101 -24.82 43.17 33.78
C GLY A 101 -24.84 43.50 32.28
N ALA A 102 -24.18 44.57 31.85
CA ALA A 102 -23.91 44.85 30.45
C ALA A 102 -22.78 43.96 29.89
N ALA A 103 -21.78 43.61 30.71
CA ALA A 103 -20.69 42.73 30.31
C ALA A 103 -21.19 41.33 29.92
N ASP A 104 -22.07 40.70 30.69
CA ASP A 104 -22.61 39.37 30.35
C ASP A 104 -23.33 39.36 28.99
N ARG A 105 -24.16 40.38 28.71
CA ARG A 105 -24.88 40.51 27.43
C ARG A 105 -23.92 40.73 26.26
N LEU A 106 -22.88 41.54 26.44
CA LEU A 106 -21.85 41.74 25.42
C LEU A 106 -21.08 40.44 25.12
N LEU A 107 -20.77 39.65 26.15
CA LEU A 107 -20.12 38.36 25.99
C LEU A 107 -21.03 37.36 25.26
N GLU A 108 -22.33 37.35 25.55
CA GLU A 108 -23.29 36.48 24.86
C GLU A 108 -23.43 36.85 23.39
N GLU A 109 -23.53 38.15 23.06
CA GLU A 109 -23.53 38.61 21.66
C GLU A 109 -22.23 38.26 20.94
N ALA A 110 -21.07 38.46 21.60
CA ALA A 110 -19.77 38.09 21.04
C ALA A 110 -19.65 36.58 20.82
N LEU A 111 -20.16 35.75 21.72
CA LEU A 111 -20.16 34.29 21.59
C LEU A 111 -20.99 33.83 20.39
N VAL A 112 -22.16 34.45 20.17
CA VAL A 112 -23.04 34.16 19.02
C VAL A 112 -22.38 34.62 17.71
N LYS A 113 -21.77 35.80 17.71
CA LYS A 113 -21.11 36.37 16.52
C LYS A 113 -19.85 35.61 16.13
N HIS A 114 -19.07 35.15 17.11
CA HIS A 114 -17.78 34.49 16.90
C HIS A 114 -17.88 33.00 17.24
N SER A 115 -18.30 32.20 16.25
CA SER A 115 -18.46 30.73 16.37
C SER A 115 -17.16 29.94 16.58
N ARG A 116 -16.03 30.59 16.86
CA ARG A 116 -14.78 29.94 17.29
C ARG A 116 -14.69 29.70 18.80
N TYR A 117 -15.48 30.40 19.62
CA TYR A 117 -15.39 30.32 21.09
C TYR A 117 -16.45 29.42 21.71
N ARG A 118 -16.02 28.50 22.57
CA ARG A 118 -16.89 27.67 23.42
C ARG A 118 -17.41 28.44 24.64
N ALA A 119 -16.55 29.27 25.22
CA ALA A 119 -16.88 30.11 26.36
C ALA A 119 -16.09 31.42 26.28
N LEU A 120 -16.68 32.49 26.80
CA LEU A 120 -16.04 33.77 27.00
C LEU A 120 -16.28 34.21 28.44
N TYR A 121 -15.25 34.67 29.15
CA TYR A 121 -15.39 35.10 30.54
C TYR A 121 -14.33 36.11 30.96
N VAL A 122 -14.66 36.94 31.93
CA VAL A 122 -13.76 37.93 32.51
C VAL A 122 -13.26 37.42 33.85
N VAL A 123 -11.95 37.37 33.98
CA VAL A 123 -11.24 36.96 35.21
C VAL A 123 -10.66 38.20 35.86
N ASP A 124 -10.86 38.36 37.17
CA ASP A 124 -10.27 39.44 37.95
C ASP A 124 -8.79 39.17 38.28
N ALA A 125 -8.18 40.06 39.08
CA ALA A 125 -6.79 39.92 39.48
C ALA A 125 -6.54 38.73 40.44
N ASP A 126 -7.58 38.26 41.11
CA ASP A 126 -7.51 37.15 42.07
C ASP A 126 -7.87 35.80 41.42
N GLY A 127 -8.07 35.77 40.09
CA GLY A 127 -8.44 34.56 39.35
C GLY A 127 -9.94 34.24 39.38
N ARG A 128 -10.78 35.13 39.94
CA ARG A 128 -12.23 34.89 40.02
C ARG A 128 -12.93 35.31 38.75
N VAL A 129 -13.89 34.50 38.31
CA VAL A 129 -14.74 34.81 37.17
C VAL A 129 -15.84 35.80 37.58
N GLY A 130 -15.89 36.93 36.91
CA GLY A 130 -16.93 37.97 37.09
C GLY A 130 -18.09 37.80 36.12
N ALA A 131 -17.84 38.09 34.84
CA ALA A 131 -18.81 37.98 33.75
C ALA A 131 -18.51 36.75 32.89
N ARG A 132 -19.54 36.08 32.35
CA ARG A 132 -19.36 34.86 31.52
C ARG A 132 -20.48 34.62 30.52
N ALA A 133 -20.14 33.95 29.42
CA ALA A 133 -21.06 33.41 28.44
C ALA A 133 -20.56 32.06 27.89
N GLY A 134 -21.50 31.15 27.60
CA GLY A 134 -21.20 29.84 27.00
C GLY A 134 -21.00 28.73 28.03
N ALA A 135 -20.06 27.83 27.76
CA ALA A 135 -19.77 26.70 28.67
C ALA A 135 -19.13 27.15 29.99
N ASP A 136 -19.06 26.24 30.96
CA ASP A 136 -18.39 26.50 32.24
C ASP A 136 -16.90 26.84 32.03
N PRO A 137 -16.42 27.97 32.60
CA PRO A 137 -15.03 28.38 32.50
C PRO A 137 -14.06 27.36 33.12
N HIS A 138 -12.93 27.15 32.45
CA HIS A 138 -11.78 26.51 33.07
C HIS A 138 -10.91 27.56 33.78
N ASP A 139 -10.14 27.10 34.77
CA ASP A 139 -9.27 27.97 35.55
C ASP A 139 -8.29 28.76 34.66
N TRP A 140 -8.10 30.03 35.01
CA TRP A 140 -7.14 30.91 34.37
C TRP A 140 -6.20 31.52 35.43
N SER A 141 -4.95 31.05 35.48
CA SER A 141 -3.89 31.70 36.27
C SER A 141 -3.37 32.95 35.56
N ARG A 142 -3.06 33.99 36.33
CA ARG A 142 -2.48 35.25 35.85
C ARG A 142 -1.00 35.34 36.21
N ASP A 143 -0.23 34.31 35.88
CA ASP A 143 1.24 34.42 35.94
C ASP A 143 1.70 35.31 34.77
N GLU A 144 2.51 36.34 35.08
CA GLU A 144 2.99 37.34 34.11
C GLU A 144 3.80 36.73 32.96
N ASP A 145 4.34 35.52 33.17
CA ASP A 145 5.14 34.77 32.19
C ASP A 145 4.30 33.87 31.27
N LEU A 146 2.98 33.77 31.46
CA LEU A 146 2.15 32.88 30.64
C LEU A 146 1.74 33.54 29.32
N PRO A 147 1.87 32.83 28.19
CA PRO A 147 1.52 33.36 26.88
C PRO A 147 0.02 33.67 26.80
N LEU A 148 -0.31 34.69 26.01
CA LEU A 148 -1.70 35.10 25.78
C LEU A 148 -2.54 34.00 25.12
N VAL A 149 -1.91 33.09 24.39
CA VAL A 149 -2.55 31.86 23.90
C VAL A 149 -1.88 30.69 24.60
N ARG A 150 -2.67 29.86 25.27
CA ARG A 150 -2.16 28.72 26.05
C ARG A 150 -3.08 27.52 25.98
N VAL A 151 -2.51 26.37 26.35
CA VAL A 151 -3.24 25.11 26.49
C VAL A 151 -3.31 24.75 27.96
N SER A 152 -4.50 24.41 28.43
CA SER A 152 -4.76 23.86 29.75
C SER A 152 -5.48 22.51 29.63
N GLY A 153 -5.78 21.88 30.77
CA GLY A 153 -6.45 20.58 30.80
C GLY A 153 -5.55 19.39 30.47
N LYS A 154 -4.22 19.48 30.67
CA LYS A 154 -3.32 18.32 30.62
C LYS A 154 -3.90 17.20 31.52
N GLY A 155 -4.09 16.01 30.96
CA GLY A 155 -4.73 14.86 31.63
C GLY A 155 -6.25 14.73 31.42
N GLY A 156 -6.89 15.70 30.75
CA GLY A 156 -8.29 15.64 30.33
C GLY A 156 -8.50 14.91 29.00
N LYS A 157 -9.77 14.68 28.61
CA LYS A 157 -10.12 14.01 27.34
C LYS A 157 -10.02 14.90 26.10
N VAL A 158 -10.05 16.23 26.28
CA VAL A 158 -10.03 17.24 25.21
C VAL A 158 -9.08 18.35 25.65
N PRO A 159 -8.16 18.82 24.79
CA PRO A 159 -7.30 19.95 25.15
C PRO A 159 -8.13 21.23 25.26
N VAL A 160 -7.84 22.07 26.25
CA VAL A 160 -8.53 23.34 26.44
C VAL A 160 -7.61 24.45 25.95
N ILE A 161 -8.00 25.13 24.87
CA ILE A 161 -7.20 26.18 24.25
C ILE A 161 -7.80 27.52 24.65
N GLN A 162 -7.03 28.34 25.37
CA GLN A 162 -7.48 29.62 25.89
C GLN A 162 -6.66 30.75 25.27
N ALA A 163 -7.36 31.83 24.88
CA ALA A 163 -6.74 33.10 24.48
C ALA A 163 -7.16 34.21 25.45
N GLY A 164 -6.22 35.08 25.82
CA GLY A 164 -6.41 36.16 26.78
C GLY A 164 -6.25 37.54 26.15
N ALA A 165 -7.04 38.50 26.63
CA ALA A 165 -6.91 39.91 26.34
C ALA A 165 -7.07 40.75 27.61
N PRO A 166 -6.20 41.73 27.89
CA PRO A 166 -6.33 42.56 29.07
C PRO A 166 -7.59 43.45 29.00
N VAL A 167 -8.33 43.51 30.11
CA VAL A 167 -9.43 44.45 30.32
C VAL A 167 -8.93 45.61 31.17
N LYS A 168 -8.98 46.84 30.62
CA LYS A 168 -8.59 48.03 31.36
C LYS A 168 -9.63 48.32 32.46
N PRO A 169 -9.19 48.73 33.66
CA PRO A 169 -10.11 49.07 34.74
C PRO A 169 -10.87 50.36 34.44
N VAL A 170 -12.15 50.41 34.84
CA VAL A 170 -12.91 51.66 34.95
C VAL A 170 -12.40 52.39 36.21
N LYS A 171 -12.00 53.66 36.05
CA LYS A 171 -11.59 54.63 37.11
C LYS A 171 -11.27 54.03 38.49
N GLY A 172 -10.00 53.70 38.72
CA GLY A 172 -9.47 53.34 40.05
C GLY A 172 -9.61 51.87 40.47
N GLY A 173 -10.24 51.02 39.65
CA GLY A 173 -10.30 49.56 39.88
C GLY A 173 -9.04 48.79 39.48
N LYS A 174 -8.96 47.50 39.87
CA LYS A 174 -7.97 46.56 39.35
C LYS A 174 -8.43 46.03 37.97
N GLY A 175 -7.52 45.95 37.00
CA GLY A 175 -7.83 45.43 35.65
C GLY A 175 -8.10 43.92 35.64
N GLY A 176 -8.87 43.45 34.67
CA GLY A 176 -9.21 42.03 34.48
C GLY A 176 -8.59 41.45 33.21
N THR A 177 -8.85 40.18 32.92
CA THR A 177 -8.48 39.52 31.67
C THR A 177 -9.73 38.90 31.07
N LEU A 178 -10.05 39.29 29.83
CA LEU A 178 -11.06 38.61 29.03
C LEU A 178 -10.40 37.35 28.46
N VAL A 179 -11.00 36.20 28.73
CA VAL A 179 -10.54 34.89 28.27
C VAL A 179 -11.57 34.32 27.32
N GLY A 180 -11.10 33.84 26.18
CA GLY A 180 -11.88 33.05 25.25
C GLY A 180 -11.36 31.63 25.14
N GLU A 181 -12.20 30.65 25.42
CA GLU A 181 -11.91 29.24 25.17
C GLU A 181 -12.24 28.90 23.72
N ILE A 182 -11.22 28.59 22.94
CA ILE A 182 -11.32 28.27 21.53
C ILE A 182 -11.74 26.81 21.38
N ARG A 183 -12.74 26.56 20.52
CA ARG A 183 -13.17 25.21 20.15
C ARG A 183 -12.04 24.45 19.46
N VAL A 184 -11.73 23.25 19.93
CA VAL A 184 -10.79 22.34 19.25
C VAL A 184 -11.34 21.96 17.88
N GLU A 185 -12.65 21.83 17.74
CA GLU A 185 -13.34 21.54 16.48
C GLU A 185 -13.10 22.65 15.44
N PHE A 186 -13.00 23.90 15.89
CA PHE A 186 -12.64 25.01 15.00
C PHE A 186 -11.23 24.82 14.46
N LEU A 187 -10.24 24.46 15.29
CA LEU A 187 -8.89 24.18 14.80
C LEU A 187 -8.85 22.95 13.88
N ASN A 188 -9.49 21.85 14.26
CA ASN A 188 -9.59 20.64 13.44
C ASN A 188 -10.16 20.95 12.05
N SER A 189 -11.17 21.82 11.96
CA SER A 189 -11.77 22.24 10.68
C SER A 189 -10.80 22.95 9.75
N LEU A 190 -9.74 23.56 10.28
CA LEU A 190 -8.70 24.25 9.51
C LEU A 190 -7.60 23.29 9.01
N LEU A 191 -7.50 22.09 9.59
CA LEU A 191 -6.47 21.11 9.26
C LEU A 191 -6.85 20.22 8.08
N THR A 192 -8.16 20.04 7.83
CA THR A 192 -8.64 19.15 6.77
C THR A 192 -8.26 19.68 5.39
N ARG A 193 -7.31 19.01 4.74
CA ARG A 193 -6.89 19.34 3.37
C ARG A 193 -6.59 18.07 2.56
N PRO A 194 -7.19 17.90 1.37
CA PRO A 194 -6.96 16.71 0.54
C PRO A 194 -5.48 16.53 0.18
N GLY A 195 -5.00 15.28 0.27
CA GLY A 195 -3.69 14.87 -0.25
C GLY A 195 -2.47 15.13 0.65
N LEU A 196 -2.67 15.63 1.88
CA LEU A 196 -1.61 15.81 2.89
C LEU A 196 -1.49 14.64 3.87
N GLY A 197 -2.39 13.65 3.76
CA GLY A 197 -2.47 12.53 4.70
C GLY A 197 -3.06 12.97 6.03
N GLU A 198 -2.37 12.62 7.11
CA GLU A 198 -2.71 13.04 8.47
C GLU A 198 -2.01 14.35 8.80
N VAL A 199 -2.73 15.27 9.43
CA VAL A 199 -2.21 16.57 9.87
C VAL A 199 -2.54 16.75 11.35
N ARG A 200 -1.53 17.04 12.16
CA ARG A 200 -1.67 17.33 13.59
C ARG A 200 -1.03 18.66 13.96
N VAL A 201 -1.58 19.32 14.96
CA VAL A 201 -0.96 20.44 15.66
C VAL A 201 -0.42 19.90 16.96
N VAL A 202 0.84 20.15 17.25
CA VAL A 202 1.51 19.68 18.46
C VAL A 202 2.12 20.84 19.23
N ASP A 203 2.31 20.66 20.53
CA ASP A 203 3.13 21.55 21.34
C ASP A 203 4.65 21.30 21.12
N SER A 204 5.48 22.02 21.86
CA SER A 204 6.94 21.90 21.78
C SER A 204 7.49 20.55 22.26
N GLU A 205 6.69 19.76 23.00
CA GLU A 205 7.02 18.41 23.45
C GLU A 205 6.58 17.35 22.42
N GLY A 206 5.84 17.74 21.38
CA GLY A 206 5.30 16.83 20.37
C GLY A 206 3.95 16.21 20.75
N LEU A 207 3.24 16.77 21.74
CA LEU A 207 1.93 16.29 22.18
C LEU A 207 0.81 16.92 21.35
N THR A 208 -0.14 16.08 20.92
CA THR A 208 -1.21 16.50 19.99
C THR A 208 -2.24 17.42 20.65
N LEU A 209 -2.43 18.60 20.07
CA LEU A 209 -3.41 19.62 20.44
C LEU A 209 -4.65 19.64 19.54
N ALA A 210 -4.47 19.34 18.25
CA ALA A 210 -5.53 19.27 17.25
C ALA A 210 -5.13 18.32 16.12
N SER A 211 -6.10 17.77 15.39
CA SER A 211 -5.87 16.80 14.32
C SER A 211 -6.91 16.92 13.20
N SER A 212 -6.50 16.68 11.96
CA SER A 212 -7.42 16.53 10.82
C SER A 212 -8.23 15.23 10.91
N GLY A 213 -7.74 14.26 11.69
CA GLY A 213 -8.43 13.01 12.02
C GLY A 213 -8.86 12.97 13.49
N GLY A 214 -9.38 11.82 13.95
CA GLY A 214 -9.59 11.60 15.38
C GLY A 214 -8.26 11.60 16.14
N PHE A 215 -8.26 12.10 17.38
CA PHE A 215 -7.08 12.06 18.26
C PHE A 215 -7.50 12.00 19.73
N LEU A 216 -6.60 11.49 20.57
CA LEU A 216 -6.71 11.66 22.02
C LEU A 216 -5.94 12.93 22.43
N ALA A 217 -6.51 13.71 23.36
CA ALA A 217 -5.85 14.92 23.85
C ALA A 217 -4.43 14.60 24.36
N PHE A 218 -3.44 15.36 23.89
CA PHE A 218 -2.03 15.21 24.27
C PHE A 218 -1.42 13.84 23.90
N GLU A 219 -1.99 13.15 22.92
CA GLU A 219 -1.39 11.94 22.36
C GLU A 219 -0.04 12.26 21.71
N GLU A 220 0.96 11.43 21.95
CA GLU A 220 2.25 11.50 21.27
C GLU A 220 2.10 11.24 19.76
N LEU A 221 3.03 11.76 18.98
CA LEU A 221 3.11 11.42 17.57
C LEU A 221 3.40 9.92 17.40
N PRO A 222 2.82 9.26 16.38
CA PRO A 222 2.91 7.80 16.24
C PRO A 222 4.33 7.28 15.97
N ARG A 223 5.29 8.16 15.67
CA ARG A 223 6.70 7.83 15.42
C ARG A 223 7.60 8.87 16.06
N GLU A 224 8.67 8.40 16.71
CA GLU A 224 9.70 9.25 17.32
C GLU A 224 10.35 10.18 16.29
N THR A 225 10.55 9.72 15.05
CA THR A 225 11.09 10.54 13.96
C THR A 225 10.24 11.76 13.62
N LEU A 226 8.92 11.71 13.88
CA LEU A 226 8.05 12.87 13.69
C LEU A 226 8.24 13.88 14.84
N THR A 227 8.42 13.38 16.07
CA THR A 227 8.77 14.21 17.23
C THR A 227 10.14 14.87 17.04
N ASP A 228 11.11 14.15 16.49
CA ASP A 228 12.42 14.72 16.13
C ASP A 228 12.30 15.77 15.04
N LEU A 229 11.41 15.57 14.06
CA LEU A 229 11.13 16.55 13.00
C LEU A 229 10.54 17.86 13.58
N VAL A 230 9.64 17.76 14.57
CA VAL A 230 9.11 18.90 15.32
C VAL A 230 10.22 19.64 16.07
N ARG A 231 11.05 18.89 16.81
CA ARG A 231 12.17 19.46 17.56
C ARG A 231 13.16 20.17 16.65
N ALA A 232 13.48 19.56 15.51
CA ALA A 232 14.33 20.13 14.48
C ALA A 232 13.71 21.40 13.86
N GLY A 233 12.39 21.41 13.63
CA GLY A 233 11.68 22.58 13.12
C GLY A 233 11.68 23.76 14.09
N GLY A 234 11.58 23.48 15.39
CA GLY A 234 11.68 24.49 16.45
C GLY A 234 13.08 25.11 16.63
N MET A 235 14.13 24.53 16.03
CA MET A 235 15.47 25.14 16.09
C MET A 235 15.54 26.38 15.20
N ARG A 236 16.01 27.50 15.76
CA ARG A 236 16.24 28.74 15.03
C ARG A 236 17.57 28.65 14.27
N VAL A 237 17.53 28.67 12.94
CA VAL A 237 18.72 28.79 12.09
C VAL A 237 18.63 30.12 11.34
N GLY A 238 19.46 31.09 11.74
CA GLY A 238 19.39 32.45 11.19
C GLY A 238 18.18 33.24 11.70
N ALA A 239 17.32 33.72 10.80
CA ALA A 239 16.25 34.67 11.12
C ALA A 239 14.93 34.05 11.63
N GLY A 240 14.83 32.72 11.77
CA GLY A 240 13.59 32.08 12.24
C GLY A 240 13.68 30.55 12.37
N PRO A 241 12.58 29.91 12.81
CA PRO A 241 12.42 28.46 12.79
C PRO A 241 12.55 27.90 11.36
N VAL A 242 13.03 26.65 11.23
CA VAL A 242 13.23 26.03 9.91
C VAL A 242 12.08 25.08 9.61
N GLU A 243 11.30 25.35 8.57
CA GLU A 243 10.39 24.33 8.04
C GLU A 243 11.19 23.15 7.51
N ASN A 244 10.81 21.94 7.87
CA ASN A 244 11.54 20.74 7.51
C ASN A 244 10.61 19.72 6.85
N GLY A 245 11.01 19.23 5.68
CA GLY A 245 10.44 18.05 5.05
C GLY A 245 11.40 16.88 5.20
N LEU A 246 10.88 15.69 5.51
CA LEU A 246 11.66 14.48 5.68
C LEU A 246 11.01 13.30 4.97
N LEU A 247 11.86 12.49 4.33
CA LEU A 247 11.51 11.17 3.86
C LEU A 247 11.84 10.14 4.92
N ILE A 248 10.82 9.53 5.53
CA ILE A 248 10.96 8.48 6.52
C ILE A 248 10.85 7.14 5.80
N ARG A 249 11.92 6.34 5.84
CA ARG A 249 11.97 5.00 5.26
C ARG A 249 12.04 3.98 6.39
N GLU A 250 10.93 3.27 6.63
CA GLU A 250 10.84 2.25 7.68
C GLU A 250 10.27 0.95 7.10
N GLY A 251 11.03 -0.13 7.23
CA GLY A 251 10.67 -1.42 6.67
C GLY A 251 10.47 -1.34 5.15
N LYS A 252 9.25 -1.64 4.69
CA LYS A 252 8.87 -1.58 3.26
C LYS A 252 8.09 -0.32 2.89
N GLY A 253 7.72 0.51 3.87
CA GLY A 253 6.95 1.72 3.64
C GLY A 253 7.85 2.95 3.54
N VAL A 254 7.45 3.91 2.69
CA VAL A 254 8.06 5.24 2.68
C VAL A 254 6.99 6.25 3.06
N THR A 255 7.28 7.12 4.00
CA THR A 255 6.38 8.19 4.44
C THR A 255 7.03 9.53 4.12
N VAL A 256 6.28 10.43 3.49
CA VAL A 256 6.67 11.82 3.32
C VAL A 256 6.06 12.60 4.48
N ALA A 257 6.90 13.25 5.28
CA ALA A 257 6.48 14.04 6.42
C ALA A 257 7.02 15.47 6.33
N ALA A 258 6.31 16.42 6.93
CA ALA A 258 6.76 17.78 7.07
C ALA A 258 6.35 18.36 8.43
N ALA A 259 7.18 19.25 8.97
CA ALA A 259 6.86 20.04 10.15
C ALA A 259 7.04 21.54 9.84
N ALA A 260 6.00 22.31 10.15
CA ALA A 260 5.96 23.75 10.03
C ALA A 260 5.65 24.37 11.40
N PRO A 261 6.68 24.86 12.13
CA PRO A 261 6.47 25.58 13.38
C PRO A 261 5.70 26.88 13.12
N PHE A 262 4.93 27.33 14.10
CA PHE A 262 4.35 28.67 14.03
C PHE A 262 5.47 29.70 14.00
N SER A 263 5.59 30.37 12.86
CA SER A 263 6.63 31.36 12.61
C SER A 263 6.00 32.70 12.23
N GLY A 264 6.78 33.79 12.33
CA GLY A 264 6.31 35.15 12.06
C GLY A 264 5.91 35.91 13.33
N GLY A 265 5.10 36.97 13.18
CA GLY A 265 4.71 37.86 14.29
C GLY A 265 3.34 37.54 14.90
N GLY A 266 3.03 38.23 16.00
CA GLY A 266 1.76 38.13 16.73
C GLY A 266 1.89 37.34 18.03
N VAL A 267 0.76 37.15 18.71
CA VAL A 267 0.70 36.50 20.05
C VAL A 267 0.99 34.99 20.02
N THR A 268 0.96 34.40 18.83
CA THR A 268 1.18 32.97 18.59
C THR A 268 2.59 32.64 18.12
N ALA A 269 3.47 33.62 17.98
CA ALA A 269 4.84 33.40 17.49
C ALA A 269 5.70 32.58 18.47
N ASP A 270 5.50 32.79 19.77
CA ASP A 270 6.37 32.23 20.81
C ASP A 270 5.73 31.06 21.58
N ILE A 271 4.55 30.59 21.18
CA ILE A 271 3.84 29.50 21.88
C ILE A 271 4.44 28.11 21.60
N GLY A 272 5.38 28.01 20.65
CA GLY A 272 6.11 26.77 20.34
C GLY A 272 5.28 25.69 19.63
N TRP A 273 4.10 26.03 19.09
CA TRP A 273 3.28 25.07 18.38
C TRP A 273 3.83 24.78 16.99
N THR A 274 3.62 23.54 16.54
CA THR A 274 4.08 23.06 15.24
C THR A 274 2.97 22.28 14.55
N VAL A 275 2.76 22.54 13.26
CA VAL A 275 1.92 21.69 12.41
C VAL A 275 2.80 20.60 11.81
N VAL A 276 2.40 19.35 11.99
CA VAL A 276 3.07 18.18 11.42
C VAL A 276 2.10 17.51 10.47
N SER A 277 2.56 17.18 9.26
CA SER A 277 1.81 16.38 8.31
C SER A 277 2.61 15.15 7.90
N TRP A 278 1.94 14.05 7.59
CA TRP A 278 2.57 12.89 6.99
C TRP A 278 1.62 12.08 6.11
N GLN A 279 2.17 11.55 5.01
CA GLN A 279 1.44 10.69 4.07
C GLN A 279 2.31 9.54 3.59
N ASP A 280 1.69 8.36 3.45
CA ASP A 280 2.33 7.20 2.82
C ASP A 280 2.63 7.50 1.34
N ALA A 281 3.85 7.19 0.93
CA ALA A 281 4.33 7.38 -0.43
C ALA A 281 3.47 6.66 -1.48
N ALA A 282 2.91 5.50 -1.13
CA ALA A 282 2.04 4.72 -1.99
C ALA A 282 0.70 5.43 -2.31
N ARG A 283 0.30 6.42 -1.50
CA ARG A 283 -0.89 7.25 -1.77
C ARG A 283 -0.62 8.38 -2.76
N PHE A 284 0.64 8.76 -2.96
CA PHE A 284 0.98 9.62 -4.09
C PHE A 284 0.91 8.78 -5.37
N GLN A 285 0.28 9.32 -6.43
CA GLN A 285 0.28 8.68 -7.75
C GLN A 285 1.67 8.83 -8.40
N ILE A 286 2.70 8.23 -7.79
CA ILE A 286 4.07 8.24 -8.32
C ILE A 286 4.12 7.22 -9.46
N ALA A 287 4.65 7.63 -10.61
CA ALA A 287 4.78 6.77 -11.80
C ALA A 287 5.51 5.44 -11.53
N ALA A 288 6.34 5.37 -10.48
CA ALA A 288 6.98 4.13 -10.03
C ALA A 288 5.97 3.10 -9.50
N TYR A 289 5.01 3.53 -8.67
CA TYR A 289 3.94 2.66 -8.17
C TYR A 289 2.94 2.29 -9.27
N GLU A 290 2.65 3.20 -10.21
CA GLU A 290 1.80 2.89 -11.38
C GLU A 290 2.44 1.85 -12.32
N ARG A 291 3.79 1.80 -12.39
CA ARG A 291 4.52 0.76 -13.13
C ARG A 291 4.45 -0.59 -12.41
N GLU A 292 4.44 -0.63 -11.09
CA GLU A 292 4.27 -1.86 -10.31
C GLU A 292 2.93 -2.52 -10.64
N ASP A 293 1.82 -1.79 -10.51
CA ASP A 293 0.47 -2.31 -10.78
C ASP A 293 0.33 -2.86 -12.21
N ARG A 294 0.89 -2.15 -13.21
CA ARG A 294 0.86 -2.59 -14.61
C ARG A 294 1.74 -3.82 -14.86
N SER A 295 2.88 -3.94 -14.18
CA SER A 295 3.76 -5.09 -14.32
C SER A 295 3.20 -6.36 -13.69
N VAL A 296 2.47 -6.22 -12.57
CA VAL A 296 1.78 -7.33 -11.91
C VAL A 296 0.65 -7.84 -12.81
N LEU A 297 -0.13 -6.93 -13.40
CA LEU A 297 -1.14 -7.28 -14.40
C LEU A 297 -0.54 -7.97 -15.63
N ALA A 298 0.56 -7.46 -16.16
CA ALA A 298 1.28 -8.07 -17.28
C ALA A 298 1.83 -9.47 -16.91
N GLY A 299 2.34 -9.64 -15.69
CA GLY A 299 2.79 -10.92 -15.16
C GLY A 299 1.65 -11.93 -15.00
N MET A 300 0.50 -11.50 -14.47
CA MET A 300 -0.69 -12.35 -14.34
C MET A 300 -1.25 -12.76 -15.71
N LEU A 301 -1.30 -11.83 -16.67
CA LEU A 301 -1.72 -12.13 -18.04
C LEU A 301 -0.75 -13.10 -18.74
N GLY A 302 0.57 -12.91 -18.56
CA GLY A 302 1.58 -13.83 -19.06
C GLY A 302 1.41 -15.24 -18.48
N LEU A 303 1.20 -15.34 -17.17
CA LEU A 303 0.95 -16.62 -16.49
C LEU A 303 -0.32 -17.31 -17.02
N ALA A 304 -1.41 -16.57 -17.19
CA ALA A 304 -2.66 -17.10 -17.73
C ALA A 304 -2.48 -17.63 -19.16
N ALA A 305 -1.77 -16.89 -20.02
CA ALA A 305 -1.46 -17.30 -21.38
C ALA A 305 -0.62 -18.59 -21.41
N ILE A 306 0.40 -18.70 -20.56
CA ILE A 306 1.25 -19.90 -20.45
C ILE A 306 0.41 -21.13 -20.07
N ILE A 307 -0.44 -21.00 -19.04
CA ILE A 307 -1.31 -22.09 -18.60
C ILE A 307 -2.25 -22.54 -19.72
N LEU A 308 -2.84 -21.58 -20.44
CA LEU A 308 -3.74 -21.86 -21.56
C LEU A 308 -3.02 -22.56 -22.71
N SER A 309 -1.86 -22.06 -23.13
CA SER A 309 -1.06 -22.65 -24.21
C SER A 309 -0.57 -24.05 -23.87
N LEU A 310 -0.07 -24.28 -22.65
CA LEU A 310 0.38 -25.61 -22.20
C LEU A 310 -0.79 -26.58 -22.07
N GLY A 311 -1.92 -26.13 -21.52
CA GLY A 311 -3.14 -26.92 -21.42
C GLY A 311 -3.64 -27.35 -22.80
N TRP A 312 -3.60 -26.43 -23.77
CA TRP A 312 -4.00 -26.70 -25.15
C TRP A 312 -3.09 -27.74 -25.82
N ILE A 313 -1.77 -27.56 -25.76
CA ILE A 313 -0.80 -28.52 -26.33
C ILE A 313 -0.94 -29.90 -25.68
N HIS A 314 -1.18 -29.95 -24.37
CA HIS A 314 -1.38 -31.21 -23.66
C HIS A 314 -2.61 -31.96 -24.16
N LEU A 315 -3.72 -31.26 -24.38
CA LEU A 315 -5.00 -31.85 -24.79
C LEU A 315 -4.97 -32.27 -26.27
N VAL A 316 -4.41 -31.44 -27.15
CA VAL A 316 -4.45 -31.66 -28.61
C VAL A 316 -3.33 -32.60 -29.09
N VAL A 317 -2.12 -32.51 -28.52
CA VAL A 317 -0.96 -33.25 -29.05
C VAL A 317 -0.58 -34.42 -28.17
N VAL A 318 -0.32 -34.17 -26.88
CA VAL A 318 0.28 -35.19 -26.01
C VAL A 318 -0.69 -36.30 -25.65
N ARG A 319 -1.94 -35.96 -25.34
CA ARG A 319 -2.95 -36.95 -24.97
C ARG A 319 -3.27 -37.89 -26.14
N PRO A 320 -3.48 -37.42 -27.38
CA PRO A 320 -3.73 -38.30 -28.53
C PRO A 320 -2.51 -39.13 -28.94
N LEU A 321 -1.30 -38.55 -28.94
CA LEU A 321 -0.09 -39.31 -29.26
C LEU A 321 0.19 -40.44 -28.26
N ARG A 322 -0.18 -40.26 -26.99
CA ARG A 322 -0.08 -41.33 -25.99
C ARG A 322 -1.10 -42.43 -26.21
N ALA A 323 -2.35 -42.07 -26.49
CA ALA A 323 -3.37 -43.06 -26.82
C ALA A 323 -2.93 -43.88 -28.05
N LEU A 324 -2.36 -43.21 -29.06
CA LEU A 324 -1.80 -43.86 -30.23
C LEU A 324 -0.61 -44.78 -29.89
N ALA A 325 0.31 -44.34 -29.03
CA ALA A 325 1.45 -45.17 -28.61
C ALA A 325 0.99 -46.44 -27.89
N THR A 326 0.01 -46.35 -26.99
CA THR A 326 -0.59 -47.52 -26.32
C THR A 326 -1.28 -48.44 -27.32
N SER A 327 -2.00 -47.88 -28.30
CA SER A 327 -2.61 -48.68 -29.36
C SER A 327 -1.59 -49.40 -30.24
N ALA A 328 -0.45 -48.76 -30.53
CA ALA A 328 0.63 -49.37 -31.28
C ALA A 328 1.33 -50.49 -30.48
N GLU A 329 1.52 -50.32 -29.17
CA GLU A 329 2.02 -51.37 -28.27
C GLU A 329 1.05 -52.57 -28.26
N ASN A 330 -0.26 -52.33 -28.10
CA ASN A 330 -1.27 -53.41 -28.14
C ASN A 330 -1.32 -54.14 -29.50
N LEU A 331 -1.13 -53.41 -30.61
CA LEU A 331 -1.07 -54.00 -31.94
C LEU A 331 0.18 -54.90 -32.10
N ALA A 332 1.32 -54.46 -31.57
CA ALA A 332 2.55 -55.25 -31.55
C ALA A 332 2.42 -56.50 -30.67
N ASP A 333 1.66 -56.41 -29.58
CA ASP A 333 1.33 -57.55 -28.70
C ASP A 333 0.26 -58.49 -29.31
N GLY A 334 -0.26 -58.16 -30.50
CA GLY A 334 -1.09 -59.05 -31.32
C GLY A 334 -2.59 -58.79 -31.24
N ASP A 335 -3.05 -57.68 -30.64
CA ASP A 335 -4.45 -57.28 -30.67
C ASP A 335 -4.83 -56.70 -32.05
N LEU A 336 -5.31 -57.57 -32.92
CA LEU A 336 -5.84 -57.20 -34.24
C LEU A 336 -7.34 -56.91 -34.20
N LYS A 337 -8.03 -56.99 -33.06
CA LYS A 337 -9.50 -56.87 -32.99
C LYS A 337 -9.96 -55.43 -32.76
N THR A 338 -9.13 -54.61 -32.10
CA THR A 338 -9.46 -53.23 -31.79
C THR A 338 -9.30 -52.33 -33.02
N VAL A 339 -10.39 -51.73 -33.48
CA VAL A 339 -10.42 -50.79 -34.62
C VAL A 339 -9.96 -49.40 -34.18
N LEU A 340 -9.02 -48.81 -34.92
CA LEU A 340 -8.52 -47.46 -34.66
C LEU A 340 -9.30 -46.45 -35.49
N TYR A 341 -10.09 -45.60 -34.82
CA TYR A 341 -10.85 -44.54 -35.49
C TYR A 341 -10.07 -43.22 -35.50
N PRO A 342 -9.77 -42.63 -36.68
CA PRO A 342 -9.22 -41.28 -36.77
C PRO A 342 -10.28 -40.26 -36.29
N ARG A 343 -10.06 -39.68 -35.12
CA ARG A 343 -10.95 -38.64 -34.54
C ARG A 343 -10.56 -37.21 -34.91
N TYR A 344 -9.31 -37.00 -35.32
CA TYR A 344 -8.76 -35.70 -35.68
C TYR A 344 -8.39 -35.68 -37.17
N GLN A 345 -8.52 -34.53 -37.83
CA GLN A 345 -8.18 -34.33 -39.26
C GLN A 345 -6.79 -33.70 -39.45
N ASP A 346 -5.97 -33.75 -38.41
CA ASP A 346 -4.61 -33.22 -38.37
C ASP A 346 -3.57 -34.32 -38.65
N GLU A 347 -2.29 -33.97 -38.55
CA GLU A 347 -1.17 -34.91 -38.71
C GLU A 347 -1.29 -36.11 -37.75
N VAL A 348 -1.83 -35.91 -36.54
CA VAL A 348 -2.04 -37.01 -35.59
C VAL A 348 -3.10 -37.99 -36.13
N GLY A 349 -4.18 -37.47 -36.72
CA GLY A 349 -5.16 -38.26 -37.46
C GLY A 349 -4.58 -39.04 -38.64
N ALA A 350 -3.63 -38.45 -39.37
CA ALA A 350 -2.93 -39.12 -40.47
C ALA A 350 -2.10 -40.32 -39.97
N VAL A 351 -1.42 -40.19 -38.83
CA VAL A 351 -0.68 -41.30 -38.21
C VAL A 351 -1.62 -42.38 -37.68
N VAL A 352 -2.78 -42.02 -37.11
CA VAL A 352 -3.80 -43.01 -36.71
C VAL A 352 -4.28 -43.82 -37.92
N ARG A 353 -4.52 -43.14 -39.06
CA ARG A 353 -4.95 -43.79 -40.30
C ARG A 353 -3.90 -44.75 -40.85
N SER A 354 -2.61 -44.38 -40.82
CA SER A 354 -1.54 -45.27 -41.29
C SER A 354 -1.38 -46.50 -40.40
N LEU A 355 -1.55 -46.35 -39.08
CA LEU A 355 -1.54 -47.48 -38.15
C LEU A 355 -2.72 -48.44 -38.38
N GLU A 356 -3.90 -47.91 -38.67
CA GLU A 356 -5.07 -48.73 -39.00
C GLU A 356 -4.87 -49.51 -40.32
N LEU A 357 -4.24 -48.91 -41.33
CA LEU A 357 -3.86 -49.61 -42.55
C LEU A 357 -2.90 -50.78 -42.28
N LEU A 358 -1.91 -50.59 -41.40
CA LEU A 358 -1.00 -51.66 -40.98
C LEU A 358 -1.74 -52.79 -40.25
N ARG A 359 -2.69 -52.46 -39.36
CA ARG A 359 -3.54 -53.46 -38.69
C ARG A 359 -4.34 -54.28 -39.69
N GLN A 360 -4.96 -53.62 -40.68
CA GLN A 360 -5.75 -54.28 -41.72
C GLN A 360 -4.89 -55.20 -42.59
N GLN A 361 -3.69 -54.77 -42.98
CA GLN A 361 -2.74 -55.60 -43.73
C GLN A 361 -2.28 -56.82 -42.94
N ALA A 362 -1.99 -56.66 -41.64
CA ALA A 362 -1.59 -57.77 -40.76
C ALA A 362 -2.73 -58.78 -40.57
N GLN A 363 -3.97 -58.30 -40.40
CA GLN A 363 -5.16 -59.16 -40.30
C GLN A 363 -5.42 -59.94 -41.59
N ALA A 364 -5.27 -59.29 -42.76
CA ALA A 364 -5.40 -59.95 -44.06
C ALA A 364 -4.32 -61.02 -44.29
N HIS A 365 -3.07 -60.75 -43.91
CA HIS A 365 -1.99 -61.75 -43.98
C HIS A 365 -2.28 -62.97 -43.11
N ARG A 366 -2.74 -62.77 -41.87
CA ARG A 366 -3.10 -63.86 -40.95
C ARG A 366 -4.27 -64.70 -41.48
N HIS A 367 -5.28 -64.06 -42.06
CA HIS A 367 -6.41 -64.77 -42.67
C HIS A 367 -5.99 -65.59 -43.91
N ASN A 368 -5.10 -65.04 -44.74
CA ASN A 368 -4.56 -65.76 -45.90
C ASN A 368 -3.67 -66.95 -45.50
N GLN A 369 -2.86 -66.81 -44.44
CA GLN A 369 -2.09 -67.93 -43.90
C GLN A 369 -3.02 -69.02 -43.34
N ALA A 370 -4.04 -68.65 -42.56
CA ALA A 370 -5.02 -69.61 -42.03
C ALA A 370 -5.77 -70.35 -43.15
N ARG A 371 -6.15 -69.65 -44.24
CA ARG A 371 -6.75 -70.28 -45.42
C ARG A 371 -5.81 -71.26 -46.11
N ARG A 372 -4.53 -70.90 -46.31
CA ARG A 372 -3.53 -71.79 -46.90
C ARG A 372 -3.23 -73.02 -46.04
N SER A 373 -3.33 -72.91 -44.72
CA SER A 373 -3.19 -74.04 -43.80
C SER A 373 -4.42 -74.94 -43.73
N ALA A 374 -5.60 -74.44 -44.14
CA ALA A 374 -6.87 -75.17 -44.14
C ALA A 374 -7.20 -75.81 -45.50
N GLU A 375 -6.38 -75.57 -46.53
CA GLU A 375 -6.52 -76.21 -47.84
C GLU A 375 -6.01 -77.65 -47.74
N PRO A 376 -6.85 -78.69 -47.91
CA PRO A 376 -6.44 -80.06 -47.76
C PRO A 376 -5.42 -80.41 -48.85
N ARG A 377 -4.27 -80.94 -48.41
CA ARG A 377 -3.24 -81.48 -49.30
C ARG A 377 -3.92 -82.50 -50.23
N PRO A 378 -3.82 -82.38 -51.56
CA PRO A 378 -4.32 -83.44 -52.43
C PRO A 378 -3.48 -84.68 -52.17
N ASP A 379 -4.07 -85.68 -51.52
CA ASP A 379 -3.50 -87.01 -51.42
C ASP A 379 -3.34 -87.57 -52.83
N GLY A 380 -2.10 -87.82 -53.21
CA GLY A 380 -1.76 -88.42 -54.47
C GLY A 380 -2.22 -89.88 -54.53
N ARG A 381 -2.90 -90.22 -55.61
CA ARG A 381 -2.72 -91.48 -56.33
C ARG A 381 -3.00 -91.29 -57.81
#